data_AF-A0A1G2IXG1-F1
#
_entry.id   AF-A0A1G2IXG1-F1
#
_cell.length_a   1.000
_cell.length_b   1.000
_cell.length_c   1.000
_cell.angle_alpha   90.00
_cell.angle_beta   90.00
_cell.angle_gamma   90.00
#
_symmetry.space_group_name_H-M   'P 1'
#
loop_
_entity.id
_entity.type
_entity.pdbx_description
1 polymer ?
#
loop_
_entity_poly.entity_id
_entity_poly.type
_entity_poly.pdbx_seq_one_letter_code
_entity_poly.pdbx_strand_id
1 'polypeptide(L)'
;MDFTIKNIKQNIVSVARELGYVIIDTNGNTYNLVRKLNYDNYPRFHIYAKQQGSDFVFSLHLDQKKPIYQGAHAHNGEYFGPVVETEADRIRDVIARSHNDEAI
;
A
#
# COMPACT_ATOMS: atom_id res chain seq x y z
N MET A 1 -5.56 -6.73 2.82
CA MET A 1 -5.80 -6.16 4.16
C MET A 1 -6.18 -4.71 3.97
N ASP A 2 -7.30 -4.30 4.54
CA ASP A 2 -7.76 -2.92 4.47
C ASP A 2 -7.51 -2.22 5.80
N PHE A 3 -7.00 -0.98 5.76
CA PHE A 3 -6.83 -0.15 6.94
C PHE A 3 -6.88 1.33 6.60
N THR A 4 -7.20 2.16 7.59
CA THR A 4 -7.29 3.61 7.44
C THR A 4 -6.25 4.28 8.31
N ILE A 5 -5.58 5.29 7.76
CA ILE A 5 -4.76 6.22 8.52
C ILE A 5 -5.35 7.61 8.35
N LYS A 6 -5.60 8.27 9.48
CA LYS A 6 -6.32 9.54 9.53
C LYS A 6 -5.36 10.72 9.62
N ASN A 7 -5.82 11.88 9.17
CA ASN A 7 -5.15 13.18 9.35
C ASN A 7 -3.72 13.24 8.77
N ILE A 8 -3.48 12.56 7.65
CA ILE A 8 -2.22 12.63 6.93
C ILE A 8 -2.07 14.02 6.31
N LYS A 9 -1.06 14.76 6.77
CA LYS A 9 -0.73 16.10 6.25
C LYS A 9 0.01 16.04 4.92
N GLN A 10 0.80 14.98 4.72
CA GLN A 10 1.56 14.75 3.50
C GLN A 10 0.64 14.40 2.33
N ASN A 11 1.01 14.85 1.13
CA ASN A 11 0.36 14.37 -0.09
C ASN A 11 0.76 12.91 -0.39
N ILE A 12 -0.02 12.23 -1.23
CA ILE A 12 0.22 10.82 -1.56
C ILE A 12 1.60 10.54 -2.17
N VAL A 13 2.20 11.48 -2.90
CA VAL A 13 3.53 11.28 -3.52
C VAL A 13 4.60 11.19 -2.45
N SER A 14 4.54 12.06 -1.43
CA SER A 14 5.43 12.02 -0.27
C SER A 14 5.23 10.73 0.53
N VAL A 15 3.98 10.36 0.81
CA VAL A 15 3.63 9.11 1.50
C VAL A 15 4.19 7.89 0.76
N ALA A 16 3.96 7.81 -0.56
CA ALA A 16 4.45 6.71 -1.39
C ALA A 16 5.97 6.58 -1.31
N ARG A 17 6.69 7.71 -1.42
CA ARG A 17 8.15 7.76 -1.36
C ARG A 17 8.69 7.27 -0.01
N GLU A 18 8.12 7.75 1.10
CA GLU A 18 8.53 7.35 2.45
C GLU A 18 8.30 5.85 2.69
N LEU A 19 7.20 5.31 2.15
CA LEU A 19 6.90 3.89 2.24
C LEU A 19 7.74 3.01 1.30
N GLY A 20 8.47 3.60 0.35
CA GLY A 20 9.23 2.88 -0.68
C GLY A 20 8.35 2.31 -1.81
N TYR A 21 7.19 2.91 -2.03
CA TYR A 21 6.26 2.54 -3.09
C TYR A 21 6.36 3.50 -4.29
N VAL A 22 6.05 2.98 -5.47
CA VAL A 22 5.91 3.76 -6.70
C VAL A 22 4.45 3.81 -7.10
N ILE A 23 3.94 5.00 -7.41
CA ILE A 23 2.60 5.19 -7.98
C ILE A 23 2.67 4.82 -9.47
N ILE A 24 1.90 3.82 -9.88
CA ILE A 24 1.89 3.31 -11.26
C ILE A 24 0.64 3.73 -12.04
N ASP A 25 -0.42 4.14 -11.35
CA ASP A 25 -1.67 4.60 -11.94
C ASP A 25 -2.44 5.48 -10.94
N THR A 26 -3.37 6.29 -11.44
CA THR A 26 -4.24 7.14 -10.62
C THR A 26 -5.59 7.29 -11.29
N ASN A 27 -6.66 7.06 -10.51
CA ASN A 27 -8.03 7.23 -10.95
C ASN A 27 -8.80 8.06 -9.91
N GLY A 28 -8.98 9.36 -10.22
CA GLY A 28 -9.57 10.33 -9.30
C GLY A 28 -8.76 10.40 -8.00
N ASN A 29 -9.41 10.07 -6.88
CA ASN A 29 -8.79 10.07 -5.55
C ASN A 29 -8.23 8.70 -5.15
N THR A 30 -8.11 7.75 -6.09
CA THR A 30 -7.54 6.43 -5.83
C THR A 30 -6.20 6.32 -6.54
N TYR A 31 -5.18 6.01 -5.77
CA TYR A 31 -3.80 5.88 -6.24
C TYR A 31 -3.41 4.42 -6.21
N ASN A 32 -2.73 3.98 -7.27
CA ASN A 32 -2.30 2.60 -7.41
C ASN A 32 -0.80 2.51 -7.17
N LEU A 33 -0.38 1.87 -6.09
CA LEU A 33 1.00 1.88 -5.63
C LEU A 33 1.57 0.47 -5.59
N VAL A 34 2.85 0.33 -5.98
CA VAL A 34 3.55 -0.95 -5.94
C VAL A 34 4.92 -0.85 -5.27
N ARG A 35 5.28 -1.90 -4.54
CA ARG A 35 6.64 -2.11 -3.99
C ARG A 35 7.08 -3.53 -4.32
N LYS A 36 8.06 -3.66 -5.22
CA LYS A 36 8.63 -4.96 -5.60
C LYS A 36 9.46 -5.54 -4.47
N LEU A 37 9.41 -6.85 -4.27
CA LEU A 37 10.22 -7.54 -3.26
C LEU A 37 11.54 -8.09 -3.82
N ASN A 38 11.66 -8.16 -5.14
CA ASN A 38 12.84 -8.61 -5.87
C ASN A 38 13.03 -7.77 -7.13
N TYR A 39 14.02 -8.13 -7.95
CA TYR A 39 14.29 -7.48 -9.23
C TYR A 39 13.16 -7.70 -10.25
N ASP A 40 12.51 -8.86 -10.17
CA ASP A 40 11.38 -9.22 -11.02
C ASP A 40 10.13 -8.40 -10.69
N ASN A 41 9.11 -8.51 -11.54
CA ASN A 41 7.86 -7.79 -11.32
C ASN A 41 7.02 -8.36 -10.16
N TYR A 42 7.27 -9.60 -9.75
CA TYR A 42 6.56 -10.30 -8.68
C TYR A 42 7.53 -11.18 -7.88
N PRO A 43 7.28 -11.43 -6.58
CA PRO A 43 6.16 -10.89 -5.82
C PRO A 43 6.32 -9.40 -5.50
N ARG A 44 5.19 -8.69 -5.39
CA ARG A 44 5.17 -7.27 -5.05
C ARG A 44 4.02 -6.96 -4.12
N PHE A 45 4.22 -6.00 -3.22
CA PHE A 45 3.09 -5.38 -2.57
C PHE A 45 2.37 -4.45 -3.54
N HIS A 46 1.05 -4.45 -3.45
CA HIS A 46 0.16 -3.65 -4.26
C HIS A 46 -0.85 -2.98 -3.34
N ILE A 47 -0.99 -1.67 -3.47
CA ILE A 47 -1.87 -0.86 -2.64
C ILE A 47 -2.79 -0.06 -3.55
N TYR A 48 -4.09 -0.15 -3.30
CA TYR A 48 -5.02 0.91 -3.67
C TYR A 48 -5.16 1.86 -2.49
N ALA A 49 -4.64 3.08 -2.62
CA ALA A 49 -4.80 4.12 -1.60
C ALA A 49 -5.88 5.10 -2.05
N LYS A 50 -7.01 5.11 -1.37
CA LYS A 50 -8.11 6.05 -1.63
C LYS A 50 -8.04 7.21 -0.65
N GLN A 51 -7.86 8.41 -1.17
CA GLN A 51 -7.87 9.64 -0.39
C GLN A 51 -9.30 10.11 -0.09
N GLN A 52 -9.54 10.43 1.18
CA GLN A 52 -10.81 10.97 1.69
C GLN A 52 -10.51 12.17 2.59
N GLY A 53 -10.44 13.36 2.00
CA GLY A 53 -9.96 14.55 2.71
C GLY A 53 -8.49 14.39 3.10
N SER A 54 -8.21 14.46 4.40
CA SER A 54 -6.89 14.21 5.00
C SER A 54 -6.63 12.73 5.31
N ASP A 55 -7.62 11.86 5.15
CA ASP A 55 -7.49 10.44 5.48
C ASP A 55 -7.14 9.62 4.25
N PHE A 56 -6.45 8.50 4.44
CA PHE A 56 -6.20 7.52 3.40
C PHE A 56 -6.71 6.14 3.82
N VAL A 57 -7.50 5.53 2.94
CA VAL A 57 -7.91 4.14 3.04
C VAL A 57 -7.00 3.31 2.16
N PHE A 58 -6.25 2.40 2.76
CA PHE A 58 -5.30 1.52 2.10
C PHE A 58 -5.89 0.14 1.95
N SER A 59 -5.91 -0.39 0.72
CA SER A 59 -6.19 -1.79 0.42
C SER A 59 -4.91 -2.47 -0.05
N LEU A 60 -4.23 -3.16 0.87
CA LEU A 60 -2.93 -3.79 0.67
C LEU A 60 -3.06 -5.26 0.27
N HIS A 61 -2.35 -5.64 -0.77
CA HIS A 61 -2.27 -7.00 -1.29
C HIS A 61 -0.80 -7.39 -1.54
N LEU A 62 -0.52 -8.69 -1.50
CA LEU A 62 0.73 -9.25 -1.99
C LEU A 62 0.43 -10.00 -3.30
N ASP A 63 0.83 -9.42 -4.42
CA ASP A 63 0.69 -10.07 -5.72
C ASP A 63 1.84 -11.09 -5.87
N GLN A 64 1.52 -12.39 -5.97
CA GLN A 64 2.52 -13.45 -6.16
C GLN A 64 2.92 -13.67 -7.63
N LYS A 65 2.02 -13.33 -8.57
CA LYS A 65 2.22 -13.48 -10.00
C LYS A 65 1.41 -12.45 -10.76
N LYS A 66 1.74 -12.25 -12.04
CA LYS A 66 0.93 -11.40 -12.92
C LYS A 66 -0.51 -11.90 -12.95
N PRO A 67 -1.52 -11.03 -12.72
CA PRO A 67 -2.91 -11.41 -12.89
C PRO A 67 -3.12 -11.89 -14.33
N ILE A 68 -3.52 -13.16 -14.49
CA ILE A 68 -4.06 -13.65 -15.75
C ILE A 68 -5.56 -13.39 -15.63
N TYR A 69 -6.06 -12.35 -16.28
CA TYR A 69 -7.49 -12.05 -16.27
C TYR A 69 -8.24 -13.11 -17.07
N GLN A 70 -8.53 -14.24 -16.43
CA GLN A 70 -9.55 -15.20 -16.84
C GLN A 70 -10.38 -15.57 -15.61
N GLY A 71 -11.43 -14.76 -15.35
CA GLY A 71 -12.71 -15.17 -14.76
C GLY A 71 -12.75 -16.04 -13.49
N ALA A 72 -11.68 -16.19 -12.72
CA ALA A 72 -11.66 -17.11 -11.59
C ALA A 72 -11.13 -16.41 -10.33
N HIS A 73 -11.95 -16.48 -9.27
CA HIS A 73 -11.57 -16.17 -7.90
C HIS A 73 -10.33 -16.98 -7.53
N ALA A 74 -9.17 -16.33 -7.52
CA ALA A 74 -7.91 -16.96 -7.13
C ALA A 74 -7.88 -17.14 -5.61
N HIS A 75 -8.52 -18.20 -5.13
CA HIS A 75 -8.18 -18.82 -3.84
C HIS A 75 -6.85 -19.54 -4.02
N ASN A 76 -5.73 -18.90 -3.69
CA ASN A 76 -4.44 -19.58 -3.58
C ASN A 76 -3.47 -18.79 -2.71
N GLY A 77 -3.37 -19.17 -1.44
CA GLY A 77 -2.16 -19.01 -0.65
C GLY A 77 -2.39 -18.49 0.77
N GLU A 78 -2.57 -19.37 1.75
CA GLU A 78 -2.54 -19.05 3.20
C GLU A 78 -1.24 -18.35 3.70
N TYR A 79 -0.34 -17.93 2.82
CA TYR A 79 0.84 -17.12 3.12
C TYR A 79 0.54 -15.60 3.16
N PHE A 80 -0.70 -15.19 2.88
CA PHE A 80 -1.07 -13.77 2.81
C PHE A 80 -1.22 -13.08 4.16
N GLY A 81 -1.46 -13.78 5.27
CA GLY A 81 -1.75 -13.14 6.57
C GLY A 81 -0.52 -12.41 7.13
N PRO A 82 0.51 -13.14 7.61
CA PRO A 82 1.59 -12.53 8.39
C PRO A 82 2.43 -11.50 7.61
N VAL A 83 2.68 -11.76 6.31
CA VAL A 83 3.51 -10.86 5.48
C VAL A 83 2.78 -9.55 5.18
N VAL A 84 1.48 -9.62 4.88
CA VAL A 84 0.66 -8.43 4.61
C VAL A 84 0.40 -7.66 5.90
N GLU A 85 0.18 -8.35 7.01
CA GLU A 85 0.04 -7.75 8.35
C GLU A 85 1.33 -7.03 8.76
N THR A 86 2.49 -7.67 8.62
CA THR A 86 3.80 -7.06 8.93
C THR A 86 4.03 -5.80 8.08
N GLU A 87 3.68 -5.83 6.79
CA GLU A 87 3.80 -4.64 5.95
C GLU A 87 2.80 -3.55 6.32
N ALA A 88 1.57 -3.90 6.69
CA ALA A 88 0.59 -2.95 7.18
C ALA A 88 1.06 -2.27 8.48
N ASP A 89 1.65 -3.02 9.40
CA ASP A 89 2.25 -2.50 10.63
C ASP A 89 3.43 -1.57 10.33
N ARG A 90 4.33 -1.98 9.43
CA ARG A 90 5.42 -1.12 8.96
C ARG A 90 4.89 0.19 8.36
N ILE A 91 3.84 0.14 7.56
CA ILE A 91 3.23 1.33 6.95
C ILE A 91 2.69 2.27 8.03
N ARG A 92 1.98 1.74 9.03
CA ARG A 92 1.48 2.53 10.17
C ARG A 92 2.63 3.18 10.93
N ASP A 93 3.70 2.43 11.22
CA ASP A 93 4.84 2.91 11.99
C ASP A 93 5.66 3.98 11.25
N VAL A 94 5.84 3.84 9.94
CA VAL A 94 6.53 4.86 9.13
C VAL A 94 5.71 6.15 9.11
N ILE A 95 4.42 6.06 8.79
CA ILE A 95 3.57 7.24 8.70
C ILE A 95 3.42 7.92 10.07
N ALA A 96 3.25 7.16 11.15
CA ALA A 96 3.13 7.70 12.50
C ALA A 96 4.38 8.48 12.94
N ARG A 97 5.58 8.03 12.57
CA ARG A 97 6.83 8.77 12.84
C ARG A 97 6.88 10.08 12.07
N SER A 98 6.54 10.07 10.78
CA SER A 98 6.46 11.28 9.96
C SER A 98 5.42 12.30 10.46
N HIS A 99 4.44 11.90 11.28
CA HIS A 99 3.50 12.82 11.93
C HIS A 99 4.07 13.50 13.18
N ASN A 100 4.96 12.82 13.91
CA ASN A 100 5.48 13.29 15.20
C ASN A 100 6.74 14.17 15.06
N ASP A 101 7.45 14.08 13.94
CA ASP A 101 8.71 14.79 13.70
C ASP A 101 8.55 16.31 13.46
N GLU A 102 7.32 16.85 13.44
CA GLU A 102 7.06 18.30 13.38
C GLU A 102 6.96 18.98 14.76
N ALA A 103 7.20 18.25 15.86
CA ALA A 103 7.20 18.80 17.22
C ALA A 103 8.63 19.12 17.72
N ILE A 104 9.35 20.01 17.04
CA ILE A 104 10.58 20.66 17.56
C ILE A 104 10.58 22.13 17.17
#